data_AF-A0A2V9J4V8-F1
#
_entry.id   AF-A0A2V9J4V8-F1
#
_cell.length_a   1.000
_cell.length_b   1.000
_cell.length_c   1.000
_cell.angle_alpha   90.00
_cell.angle_beta   90.00
_cell.angle_gamma   90.00
#
_symmetry.space_group_name_H-M   'P 1'
#
loop_
_entity.id
_entity.type
_entity.pdbx_description
1 polymer ?
#
loop_
_entity_poly.entity_id
_entity_poly.type
_entity_poly.pdbx_seq_one_letter_code
_entity_poly.pdbx_strand_id
1 'polypeptide(L)'
;MPESLSALEGERESLLHQLSQLRDFRPGSITATRGRCGNPRCHCHRPGEAGHGPTLRLTYKTGGKTVTESFSTPAAQRKAESEIAEFRKYQQLSRAFVEVNEKICRQRPLPEEREAPEQEKKRRKPFSGKWRRK
;
A
#
# COMPACT_ATOMS: atom_id res chain seq x y z
N MET A 1 -15.51 28.03 4.80
CA MET A 1 -16.84 27.41 4.73
C MET A 1 -16.63 25.90 4.80
N PRO A 2 -17.29 25.16 5.71
CA PRO A 2 -17.19 23.70 5.70
C PRO A 2 -17.72 23.15 4.38
N GLU A 3 -17.04 22.15 3.80
CA GLU A 3 -17.51 21.43 2.62
C GLU A 3 -18.84 20.75 2.94
N SER A 4 -19.83 20.86 2.05
CA SER A 4 -21.14 20.22 2.25
C SER A 4 -21.03 18.71 2.09
N LEU A 5 -21.92 17.96 2.77
CA LEU A 5 -21.96 16.50 2.68
C LEU A 5 -22.09 16.01 1.23
N SER A 6 -22.95 16.64 0.44
CA SER A 6 -23.14 16.31 -0.98
C SER A 6 -21.88 16.54 -1.82
N ALA A 7 -21.10 17.60 -1.53
CA ALA A 7 -19.83 17.83 -2.22
C ALA A 7 -18.82 16.73 -1.92
N LEU A 8 -18.71 16.30 -0.65
CA LEU A 8 -17.84 15.20 -0.25
C LEU A 8 -18.27 13.87 -0.86
N GLU A 9 -19.58 13.61 -0.99
CA GLU A 9 -20.08 12.40 -1.64
C GLU A 9 -19.76 12.38 -3.14
N GLY A 10 -19.86 13.53 -3.82
CA GLY A 10 -19.42 13.67 -5.21
C GLY A 10 -17.91 13.47 -5.38
N GLU A 11 -17.10 14.00 -4.46
CA GLU A 11 -15.65 13.77 -4.45
C GLU A 11 -15.32 12.29 -4.25
N ARG A 12 -16.00 11.61 -3.32
CA ARG A 12 -15.86 10.17 -3.09
C ARG A 12 -16.15 9.37 -4.37
N GLU A 13 -17.21 9.72 -5.10
CA GLU A 13 -17.57 9.06 -6.37
C GLU A 13 -16.52 9.30 -7.46
N SER A 14 -16.01 10.53 -7.58
CA SER A 14 -14.91 10.86 -8.49
C SER A 14 -13.65 10.05 -8.18
N LEU A 15 -13.30 9.90 -6.90
CA LEU A 15 -12.15 9.09 -6.48
C LEU A 15 -12.35 7.60 -6.81
N LEU A 16 -13.55 7.05 -6.62
CA LEU A 16 -13.87 5.68 -7.03
C LEU A 16 -13.77 5.48 -8.54
N HIS A 17 -14.23 6.45 -9.32
CA HIS A 17 -14.05 6.43 -10.77
C HIS A 17 -12.57 6.46 -11.15
N GLN A 18 -11.76 7.32 -10.55
CA GLN A 18 -10.31 7.34 -10.82
C GLN A 18 -9.62 6.03 -10.41
N LEU A 19 -10.01 5.43 -9.28
CA LEU A 19 -9.51 4.12 -8.86
C LEU A 19 -9.86 3.03 -9.87
N SER A 20 -11.05 3.06 -10.48
CA SER A 20 -11.45 2.06 -11.49
C SER A 20 -10.70 2.19 -12.82
N GLN A 21 -10.10 3.35 -13.10
CA GLN A 21 -9.30 3.59 -14.30
C GLN A 21 -7.81 3.20 -14.15
N LEU A 22 -7.37 2.82 -12.95
CA LEU A 22 -5.98 2.40 -12.74
C LEU A 22 -5.66 1.13 -13.51
N ARG A 23 -4.48 1.09 -14.11
CA ARG A 23 -3.94 -0.10 -14.78
C ARG A 23 -3.30 -1.07 -13.79
N ASP A 24 -2.81 -2.20 -14.31
CA ASP A 24 -1.97 -3.12 -13.56
C ASP A 24 -0.82 -2.37 -12.86
N PHE A 25 -0.70 -2.59 -11.56
CA PHE A 25 0.30 -1.95 -10.74
C PHE A 25 0.91 -2.93 -9.74
N ARG A 26 2.09 -2.60 -9.24
CA ARG A 26 2.73 -3.36 -8.15
C ARG A 26 3.49 -2.46 -7.19
N PRO A 27 3.56 -2.83 -5.90
CA PRO A 27 4.39 -2.12 -4.96
C PRO A 27 5.87 -2.32 -5.28
N GLY A 28 6.67 -1.32 -4.97
CA GLY A 28 8.12 -1.44 -5.02
C GLY A 28 8.83 -0.14 -5.35
N SER A 29 10.12 -0.27 -5.52
CA SER A 29 11.04 0.79 -5.93
C SER A 29 12.14 0.19 -6.78
N ILE A 30 12.75 1.00 -7.65
CA ILE A 30 13.91 0.60 -8.42
C ILE A 30 15.13 1.28 -7.84
N THR A 31 16.11 0.49 -7.45
CA THR A 31 17.36 0.96 -6.85
C THR A 31 18.53 0.65 -7.75
N ALA A 32 19.43 1.62 -7.90
CA ALA A 32 20.70 1.45 -8.58
C ALA A 32 21.74 0.90 -7.61
N THR A 33 22.31 -0.25 -7.94
CA THR A 33 23.37 -0.89 -7.14
C THR A 33 24.66 -0.94 -7.92
N ARG A 34 25.76 -0.49 -7.31
CA ARG A 34 27.11 -0.63 -7.87
C ARG A 34 27.85 -1.72 -7.09
N GLY A 35 28.73 -2.45 -7.76
CA GLY A 35 29.42 -3.56 -7.13
C GLY A 35 30.78 -3.83 -7.73
N ARG A 36 31.68 -4.37 -6.91
CA ARG A 36 32.93 -4.97 -7.41
C ARG A 36 32.67 -6.42 -7.77
N CYS A 37 33.29 -6.89 -8.84
CA CYS A 37 33.19 -8.29 -9.23
C CYS A 37 34.12 -9.17 -8.38
N GLY A 38 33.93 -10.49 -8.44
CA GLY A 38 34.75 -11.44 -7.68
C GLY A 38 36.18 -11.60 -8.17
N ASN A 39 36.56 -10.98 -9.29
CA ASN A 39 37.93 -11.03 -9.80
C ASN A 39 38.79 -9.93 -9.14
N PRO A 40 39.77 -10.28 -8.28
CA PRO A 40 40.59 -9.30 -7.58
C PRO A 40 41.49 -8.49 -8.51
N ARG A 41 41.77 -8.97 -9.73
CA ARG A 41 42.57 -8.27 -10.74
C ARG A 41 41.73 -7.32 -11.62
N CYS A 42 40.43 -7.22 -11.39
CA CYS A 42 39.58 -6.34 -12.17
C CYS A 42 39.83 -4.86 -11.85
N HIS A 43 39.69 -3.99 -12.84
CA HIS A 43 39.78 -2.53 -12.70
C HIS A 43 38.90 -1.98 -11.57
N CYS A 44 37.72 -2.58 -11.34
CA CYS A 44 36.77 -2.15 -10.31
C CYS A 44 37.30 -2.22 -8.86
N HIS A 45 38.45 -2.88 -8.63
CA HIS A 45 39.12 -2.93 -7.31
C HIS A 45 40.18 -1.85 -7.12
N ARG A 46 40.50 -1.07 -8.15
CA ARG A 46 41.48 0.03 -8.02
C ARG A 46 40.94 1.12 -7.08
N PRO A 47 41.81 1.74 -6.26
CA PRO A 47 41.40 2.88 -5.43
C PRO A 47 40.83 4.02 -6.29
N GLY A 48 39.70 4.59 -5.87
CA GLY A 48 39.05 5.71 -6.58
C GLY A 48 38.11 5.30 -7.72
N GLU A 49 38.15 4.06 -8.19
CA GLU A 49 37.27 3.60 -9.27
C GLU A 49 35.87 3.28 -8.77
N ALA A 50 34.87 3.77 -9.50
CA ALA A 50 33.51 3.29 -9.32
C ALA A 50 33.46 1.81 -9.71
N GLY A 51 32.87 0.98 -8.86
CA GLY A 51 32.60 -0.42 -9.20
C GLY A 51 31.81 -0.54 -10.51
N HIS A 52 31.61 -1.76 -10.99
CA HIS A 52 30.72 -2.01 -12.12
C HIS A 52 29.36 -1.33 -11.88
N GLY A 53 28.78 -0.89 -13.00
CA GLY A 53 27.80 0.20 -13.11
C GLY A 53 26.61 0.12 -12.16
N PRO A 54 25.67 1.06 -12.23
CA PRO A 54 24.42 0.87 -11.52
C PRO A 54 23.63 -0.25 -12.21
N THR A 55 23.61 -1.44 -11.61
CA THR A 55 22.63 -2.48 -11.92
C THR A 55 21.34 -2.11 -11.22
N LEU A 56 20.31 -1.83 -12.01
CA LEU A 56 18.98 -1.51 -11.50
C LEU A 56 18.29 -2.79 -11.01
N ARG A 57 17.67 -2.71 -9.83
CA ARG A 57 16.96 -3.82 -9.19
C ARG A 57 15.61 -3.37 -8.68
N LEU A 58 14.60 -4.21 -8.83
CA LEU A 58 13.32 -4.03 -8.18
C LEU A 58 13.44 -4.44 -6.72
N THR A 59 12.98 -3.59 -5.79
CA THR A 59 12.90 -3.91 -4.37
C THR A 59 11.51 -3.62 -3.82
N TYR A 60 10.90 -4.60 -3.16
CA TYR A 60 9.56 -4.49 -2.58
C TYR A 60 9.43 -5.33 -1.31
N LYS A 61 8.32 -5.16 -0.59
CA LYS A 61 7.99 -5.90 0.63
C LYS A 61 6.90 -6.94 0.34
N THR A 62 7.10 -8.17 0.79
CA THR A 62 6.08 -9.22 0.78
C THR A 62 6.21 -10.07 2.04
N GLY A 63 5.09 -10.35 2.72
CA GLY A 63 5.08 -11.10 3.98
C GLY A 63 6.03 -10.52 5.06
N GLY A 64 6.18 -9.19 5.13
CA GLY A 64 7.10 -8.50 6.04
C GLY A 64 8.59 -8.54 5.64
N LYS A 65 8.95 -9.31 4.61
CA LYS A 65 10.33 -9.46 4.14
C LYS A 65 10.62 -8.52 2.97
N THR A 66 11.87 -8.06 2.85
CA THR A 66 12.36 -7.36 1.66
C THR A 66 12.75 -8.37 0.61
N VAL A 67 12.22 -8.22 -0.60
CA VAL A 67 12.61 -8.98 -1.78
C VAL A 67 13.27 -8.02 -2.77
N THR A 68 14.39 -8.46 -3.36
CA THR A 68 15.13 -7.70 -4.36
C THR A 68 15.38 -8.59 -5.58
N GLU A 69 14.93 -8.13 -6.75
CA GLU A 69 14.99 -8.84 -8.01
C GLU A 69 15.79 -8.05 -9.04
N SER A 70 16.56 -8.76 -9.88
CA SER A 70 17.26 -8.13 -11.01
C SER A 70 16.40 -8.21 -12.26
N PHE A 71 16.53 -7.24 -13.15
CA PHE A 71 15.84 -7.27 -14.44
C PHE A 71 16.59 -8.13 -15.45
N SER A 72 15.87 -9.01 -16.15
CA SER A 72 16.42 -9.80 -17.24
C SER A 72 16.62 -8.99 -18.52
N THR A 73 15.81 -7.95 -18.73
CA THR A 73 15.85 -7.09 -19.91
C THR A 73 15.52 -5.63 -19.58
N PRO A 74 15.96 -4.66 -20.38
CA PRO A 74 15.53 -3.26 -20.26
C PRO A 74 14.02 -3.06 -20.42
N ALA A 75 13.34 -3.92 -21.19
CA ALA A 75 11.89 -3.87 -21.34
C ALA A 75 11.17 -4.27 -20.03
N ALA A 76 11.66 -5.30 -19.35
CA ALA A 76 11.14 -5.70 -18.04
C ALA A 76 11.31 -4.59 -16.99
N GLN A 77 12.44 -3.87 -17.03
CA GLN A 77 12.66 -2.70 -16.19
C GLN A 77 11.64 -1.59 -16.47
N ARG A 78 11.46 -1.16 -17.72
CA ARG A 78 10.50 -0.09 -18.08
C ARG A 78 9.05 -0.45 -17.72
N LYS A 79 8.70 -1.74 -17.85
CA LYS A 79 7.41 -2.26 -17.39
C LYS A 79 7.27 -2.08 -15.88
N ALA A 80 8.28 -2.48 -15.11
CA ALA A 80 8.31 -2.27 -13.65
C ALA A 80 8.17 -0.81 -13.25
N GLU A 81 8.88 0.10 -13.93
CA GLU A 81 8.80 1.54 -13.68
C GLU A 81 7.37 2.05 -13.85
N SER A 82 6.69 1.62 -14.92
CA SER A 82 5.32 2.01 -15.21
C SER A 82 4.34 1.49 -14.15
N GLU A 83 4.44 0.21 -13.78
CA GLU A 83 3.57 -0.41 -12.76
C GLU A 83 3.79 0.20 -11.37
N ILE A 84 5.02 0.57 -11.02
CA ILE A 84 5.32 1.27 -9.75
C ILE A 84 4.76 2.68 -9.77
N ALA A 85 4.87 3.39 -10.90
CA ALA A 85 4.28 4.72 -11.05
C ALA A 85 2.76 4.67 -10.87
N GLU A 86 2.12 3.66 -11.45
CA GLU A 86 0.68 3.42 -11.28
C GLU A 86 0.32 3.09 -9.83
N PHE A 87 1.13 2.29 -9.13
CA PHE A 87 0.93 2.01 -7.71
C PHE A 87 1.04 3.27 -6.84
N ARG A 88 1.91 4.22 -7.20
CA ARG A 88 2.00 5.51 -6.49
C ARG A 88 0.72 6.33 -6.66
N LYS A 89 0.08 6.30 -7.83
CA LYS A 89 -1.23 6.93 -8.04
C LYS A 89 -2.29 6.27 -7.17
N TYR A 90 -2.32 4.94 -7.14
CA TYR A 90 -3.20 4.19 -6.24
C TYR A 90 -3.03 4.63 -4.78
N GLN A 91 -1.78 4.75 -4.30
CA GLN A 91 -1.53 5.18 -2.93
C GLN A 91 -2.06 6.59 -2.64
N GLN A 92 -1.95 7.52 -3.59
CA GLN A 92 -2.49 8.88 -3.45
C GLN A 92 -4.02 8.86 -3.41
N LEU A 93 -4.65 8.17 -4.36
CA LEU A 93 -6.11 8.04 -4.43
C LEU A 93 -6.68 7.33 -3.20
N SER A 94 -6.03 6.28 -2.72
CA SER A 94 -6.45 5.56 -1.51
C SER A 94 -6.41 6.46 -0.27
N ARG A 95 -5.37 7.29 -0.11
CA ARG A 95 -5.28 8.25 1.00
C ARG A 95 -6.39 9.28 0.93
N ALA A 96 -6.58 9.90 -0.25
CA ALA A 96 -7.65 10.87 -0.46
C ALA A 96 -9.03 10.26 -0.21
N PHE A 97 -9.25 9.03 -0.66
CA PHE A 97 -10.50 8.32 -0.46
C PHE A 97 -10.80 8.09 1.03
N VAL A 98 -9.80 7.69 1.83
CA VAL A 98 -9.97 7.56 3.28
C VAL A 98 -10.27 8.92 3.92
N GLU A 99 -9.52 9.96 3.57
CA GLU A 99 -9.71 11.31 4.12
C GLU A 99 -11.13 11.86 3.86
N VAL A 100 -11.63 11.72 2.62
CA VAL A 100 -13.00 12.13 2.26
C VAL A 100 -14.03 11.33 3.06
N ASN A 101 -13.85 10.01 3.19
CA ASN A 101 -14.75 9.19 3.98
C ASN A 101 -14.72 9.57 5.47
N GLU A 102 -13.57 9.91 6.04
CA GLU A 102 -13.49 10.42 7.40
C GLU A 102 -14.30 11.71 7.58
N LYS A 103 -14.21 12.65 6.63
CA LYS A 103 -15.03 13.88 6.64
C LYS A 103 -16.52 13.56 6.56
N ILE A 104 -16.93 12.65 5.67
CA ILE A 104 -18.32 12.19 5.54
C ILE A 104 -18.82 11.57 6.86
N CYS A 105 -18.03 10.67 7.45
CA CYS A 105 -18.38 10.00 8.71
C CYS A 105 -18.59 10.98 9.86
N ARG A 106 -17.82 12.08 9.91
CA ARG A 106 -18.01 13.14 10.93
C ARG A 106 -19.28 13.96 10.73
N GLN A 107 -19.76 14.09 9.48
CA GLN A 107 -20.96 14.87 9.16
C GLN A 107 -22.25 14.05 9.24
N ARG A 108 -22.18 12.72 9.08
CA ARG A 108 -23.36 11.86 9.15
C ARG A 108 -23.81 11.74 10.62
N PRO A 109 -25.11 11.91 10.90
CA PRO A 109 -25.64 11.77 12.25
C PRO A 109 -25.50 10.32 12.72
N LEU A 110 -25.38 10.15 14.04
CA LEU A 110 -25.52 8.83 14.64
C LEU A 110 -26.94 8.31 14.39
N PRO A 111 -27.11 7.01 14.16
CA PRO A 111 -28.44 6.41 14.22
C PRO A 111 -29.05 6.75 15.57
N GLU A 112 -30.30 7.22 15.58
CA GLU A 112 -31.04 7.36 16.84
C GLU A 112 -31.06 5.98 17.52
N GLU A 113 -30.58 5.93 18.77
CA GLU A 113 -30.79 4.77 19.61
C GLU A 113 -32.29 4.65 19.84
N ARG A 114 -32.97 3.80 19.05
CA ARG A 114 -34.30 3.32 19.43
C ARG A 114 -34.12 2.62 20.75
N GLU A 115 -34.63 3.22 21.83
CA GLU A 115 -34.72 2.59 23.14
C GLU A 115 -35.27 1.17 22.96
N ALA A 116 -34.42 0.17 23.18
CA ALA A 116 -34.87 -1.21 23.20
C ALA A 116 -35.84 -1.34 24.39
N PRO A 117 -37.05 -1.91 24.22
CA PRO A 117 -37.92 -2.17 25.35
C PRO A 117 -37.17 -2.98 26.41
N GLU A 118 -37.30 -2.56 27.66
CA GLU A 118 -36.57 -3.03 28.84
C GLU A 118 -36.95 -4.48 29.23
N GLN A 119 -36.75 -5.46 28.34
CA GLN A 119 -37.13 -6.85 28.59
C GLN A 119 -36.14 -7.87 28.00
N GLU A 120 -34.83 -7.62 28.04
CA GLU A 120 -33.88 -8.72 27.79
C GLU A 120 -32.57 -8.65 28.59
N LYS A 121 -32.66 -8.24 29.86
CA LYS A 121 -31.61 -8.54 30.85
C LYS A 121 -31.74 -9.99 31.36
N LYS A 122 -31.73 -11.00 30.47
CA LYS A 122 -31.43 -12.38 30.89
C LYS A 122 -29.94 -12.64 30.75
N ARG A 123 -29.25 -12.50 31.89
CA ARG A 123 -27.87 -12.89 32.19
C ARG A 123 -27.38 -14.07 31.34
N ARG A 124 -26.45 -13.84 30.41
CA ARG A 124 -25.63 -14.91 29.82
C ARG A 124 -24.50 -15.25 30.79
N LYS A 125 -24.49 -16.48 31.32
CA LYS A 125 -23.42 -16.99 32.19
C LYS A 125 -22.09 -17.04 31.41
N PRO A 126 -20.93 -16.81 32.05
CA PRO A 126 -19.65 -16.98 31.37
C PRO A 126 -19.39 -18.47 31.13
N PHE A 127 -19.15 -18.84 29.87
CA PHE A 127 -18.78 -20.20 29.48
C PHE A 127 -17.32 -20.46 29.87
N SER A 128 -17.11 -21.19 30.98
CA SER A 128 -15.79 -21.64 31.41
C SER A 128 -15.31 -22.84 30.58
N GLY A 129 -14.84 -22.58 29.35
CA GLY A 129 -14.23 -23.59 28.50
C GLY A 129 -12.74 -23.74 28.76
N LYS A 130 -12.33 -24.71 29.58
CA LYS A 130 -10.94 -25.15 29.73
C LYS A 130 -10.45 -25.76 28.42
N TRP A 131 -9.56 -25.09 27.70
CA TRP A 131 -8.86 -25.68 26.54
C TRP A 131 -7.81 -26.68 27.02
N ARG A 132 -8.07 -27.97 26.82
CA ARG A 132 -7.05 -29.03 26.93
C ARG A 132 -6.20 -29.02 25.66
N ARG A 133 -4.89 -28.80 25.83
CA ARG A 133 -3.87 -28.97 24.79
C ARG A 133 -3.67 -30.46 24.49
N LYS A 134 -3.53 -30.81 23.21
CA LYS A 134 -2.77 -31.97 22.72
C LYS A 134 -1.75 -31.45 21.73
#